data_AF-A0A7Z0GLZ9-F1
#
_entry.id   AF-A0A7Z0GLZ9-F1
#
_cell.length_a   1.000
_cell.length_b   1.000
_cell.length_c   1.000
_cell.angle_alpha   90.00
_cell.angle_beta   90.00
_cell.angle_gamma   90.00
#
_symmetry.space_group_name_H-M   'P 1'
#
loop_
_entity.id
_entity.type
_entity.pdbx_description
1 polymer ?
#
loop_
_entity_poly.entity_id
_entity_poly.type
_entity_poly.pdbx_seq_one_letter_code
_entity_poly.pdbx_strand_id
1 'polypeptide(L)'
;MSETPQNPDAQTPDETPEGEQLPDLRDTLVAGRDGNAQPSEIIRAFLTSTVYFLSAEEVTPETGSVNPLTLQDSEGNPLIALFSGTDLVPAEYAEHAPHAVDAPGVAVVQSLAGAGIIIDAGQEHGFQISAEGVDRIREDFLGPVDGQ
;
A
#
# COMPACT_ATOMS: atom_id res chain seq x y z
N MET A 1 -40.68 15.08 -52.08
CA MET A 1 -40.82 14.03 -51.06
C MET A 1 -39.41 13.52 -50.85
N SER A 2 -38.53 14.22 -50.14
CA SER A 2 -38.49 14.50 -48.69
C SER A 2 -38.39 13.21 -47.88
N GLU A 3 -37.17 12.82 -47.53
CA GLU A 3 -36.83 12.03 -46.34
C GLU A 3 -35.30 12.13 -46.10
N THR A 4 -34.92 13.09 -45.25
CA THR A 4 -33.80 12.97 -44.30
C THR A 4 -34.48 12.58 -42.99
N PRO A 5 -34.01 11.56 -42.25
CA PRO A 5 -32.87 11.74 -41.32
C PRO A 5 -32.03 10.42 -41.22
N GLN A 6 -30.94 10.25 -40.49
CA GLN A 6 -30.45 10.82 -39.25
C GLN A 6 -29.05 10.22 -39.06
N ASN A 7 -28.02 11.05 -38.88
CA ASN A 7 -26.81 10.61 -38.17
C ASN A 7 -27.06 10.96 -36.70
N PRO A 8 -26.93 10.03 -35.75
CA PRO A 8 -26.13 10.37 -34.58
C PRO A 8 -25.56 9.12 -33.91
N ASP A 9 -24.35 8.69 -34.27
CA ASP A 9 -23.58 7.84 -33.37
C ASP A 9 -22.11 8.19 -33.51
N ALA A 10 -21.76 9.32 -32.88
CA ALA A 10 -20.46 9.44 -32.24
C ALA A 10 -20.45 8.46 -31.06
N GLN A 11 -20.15 7.19 -31.33
CA GLN A 11 -19.74 6.24 -30.31
C GLN A 11 -18.23 6.11 -30.41
N THR A 12 -17.53 7.04 -29.77
CA THR A 12 -16.28 6.70 -29.09
C THR A 12 -16.65 5.98 -27.80
N PRO A 13 -16.28 4.71 -27.66
CA PRO A 13 -15.40 4.28 -26.61
C PRO A 13 -14.01 4.24 -27.26
N ASP A 14 -13.16 5.24 -27.05
CA ASP A 14 -12.08 5.12 -26.06
C ASP A 14 -12.00 3.73 -25.38
N GLU A 15 -11.79 2.68 -26.18
CA GLU A 15 -11.08 1.49 -25.70
C GLU A 15 -9.59 1.87 -25.65
N THR A 16 -9.23 2.75 -24.72
CA THR A 16 -7.93 2.64 -24.10
C THR A 16 -7.93 1.24 -23.47
N PRO A 17 -6.98 0.34 -23.78
CA PRO A 17 -6.90 -0.94 -23.06
C PRO A 17 -6.81 -0.58 -21.59
N GLU A 18 -7.89 -0.86 -20.86
CA GLU A 18 -8.00 -0.70 -19.42
C GLU A 18 -6.74 -1.34 -18.85
N GLY A 19 -5.77 -0.49 -18.49
CA GLY A 19 -4.55 -0.93 -17.85
C GLY A 19 -5.02 -1.73 -16.66
N GLU A 20 -4.68 -3.02 -16.64
CA GLU A 20 -5.05 -3.98 -15.61
C GLU A 20 -5.17 -3.25 -14.29
N GLN A 21 -6.41 -2.98 -13.85
CA GLN A 21 -6.66 -2.33 -12.59
C GLN A 21 -6.19 -3.33 -11.56
N LEU A 22 -4.95 -3.13 -11.09
CA LEU A 22 -4.37 -3.97 -10.05
C LEU A 22 -5.37 -3.98 -8.89
N PRO A 23 -5.67 -5.16 -8.34
CA PRO A 23 -6.61 -5.26 -7.24
C PRO A 23 -6.17 -4.34 -6.11
N ASP A 24 -7.12 -3.60 -5.53
CA ASP A 24 -6.86 -2.76 -4.36
C ASP A 24 -6.08 -3.56 -3.31
N LEU A 25 -5.12 -2.92 -2.65
CA LEU A 25 -4.33 -3.54 -1.57
C LEU A 25 -5.25 -4.22 -0.56
N ARG A 26 -6.33 -3.53 -0.16
CA ARG A 26 -7.32 -4.07 0.78
C ARG A 26 -7.99 -5.36 0.28
N ASP A 27 -8.41 -5.41 -0.98
CA ASP A 27 -9.04 -6.60 -1.55
C ASP A 27 -8.05 -7.77 -1.59
N THR A 28 -6.82 -7.49 -2.01
CA THR A 28 -5.72 -8.47 -2.04
C THR A 28 -5.38 -9.00 -0.65
N LEU A 29 -5.40 -8.15 0.39
CA LEU A 29 -5.19 -8.56 1.79
C LEU A 29 -6.29 -9.51 2.28
N VAL A 30 -7.56 -9.19 1.98
CA VAL A 30 -8.71 -10.03 2.33
C VAL A 30 -8.65 -11.38 1.59
N ALA A 31 -8.31 -11.36 0.30
CA ALA A 31 -8.12 -12.58 -0.48
C ALA A 31 -6.93 -13.41 0.04
N GLY A 32 -5.85 -12.76 0.47
CA GLY A 32 -4.68 -13.40 1.06
C GLY A 32 -5.00 -14.11 2.37
N ARG A 33 -5.79 -13.47 3.25
CA ARG A 33 -6.29 -14.07 4.49
C ARG A 33 -7.10 -15.34 4.23
N ASP A 34 -7.94 -15.33 3.20
CA ASP A 34 -8.77 -16.49 2.81
C ASP A 34 -7.98 -17.59 2.07
N GLY A 35 -6.70 -17.34 1.76
CA GLY A 35 -5.85 -18.24 0.98
C GLY A 35 -6.09 -18.20 -0.52
N ASN A 36 -6.83 -17.21 -1.01
CA ASN A 36 -7.15 -17.01 -2.43
C ASN A 36 -6.10 -16.17 -3.16
N ALA A 37 -5.27 -15.38 -2.45
CA ALA A 37 -4.18 -14.61 -3.03
C ALA A 37 -2.81 -15.11 -2.54
N GLN A 38 -1.83 -15.10 -3.42
CA GLN A 38 -0.46 -15.45 -3.06
C GLN A 38 0.24 -14.29 -2.33
N PRO A 39 1.22 -14.56 -1.44
CA PRO A 39 1.99 -13.51 -0.78
C PRO A 39 2.64 -12.52 -1.76
N SER A 40 3.10 -13.01 -2.92
CA SER A 40 3.68 -12.20 -3.98
C SER A 40 2.68 -11.24 -4.63
N GLU A 41 1.38 -11.57 -4.66
CA GLU A 41 0.33 -10.68 -5.15
C GLU A 41 0.04 -9.56 -4.15
N ILE A 42 -0.03 -9.89 -2.85
CA ILE A 42 -0.18 -8.91 -1.77
C ILE A 42 0.98 -7.91 -1.81
N ILE A 43 2.21 -8.40 -1.98
CA ILE A 43 3.41 -7.56 -2.09
C ILE A 43 3.32 -6.64 -3.30
N ARG A 44 2.93 -7.15 -4.49
CA ARG A 44 2.78 -6.30 -5.69
C ARG A 44 1.73 -5.23 -5.48
N ALA A 45 0.55 -5.62 -4.99
CA ALA A 45 -0.54 -4.69 -4.70
C ALA A 45 -0.09 -3.62 -3.71
N PHE A 46 0.67 -3.99 -2.68
CA PHE A 46 1.25 -3.06 -1.71
C PHE A 46 2.25 -2.10 -2.35
N LEU A 47 3.20 -2.59 -3.15
CA LEU A 47 4.22 -1.76 -3.79
C LEU A 47 3.63 -0.72 -4.75
N THR A 48 2.53 -1.05 -5.41
CA THR A 48 1.81 -0.15 -6.33
C THR A 48 0.72 0.68 -5.67
N SER A 49 0.42 0.43 -4.39
CA SER A 49 -0.60 1.17 -3.65
C SER A 49 0.01 2.26 -2.77
N THR A 50 -0.81 3.25 -2.47
CA THR A 50 -0.51 4.22 -1.41
C THR A 50 -0.92 3.64 -0.07
N VAL A 51 -0.02 3.70 0.90
CA VAL A 51 -0.28 3.31 2.28
C VAL A 51 -0.16 4.49 3.21
N TYR A 52 -0.75 4.35 4.39
CA TYR A 52 -0.77 5.37 5.42
C TYR A 52 -0.04 4.83 6.63
N PHE A 53 0.93 5.56 7.15
CA PHE A 53 1.51 5.28 8.45
C PHE A 53 1.17 6.41 9.40
N LEU A 54 1.16 6.08 10.69
CA LEU A 54 0.85 7.04 11.74
C LEU A 54 2.14 7.64 12.27
N SER A 55 2.12 8.93 12.56
CA SER A 55 3.20 9.63 13.23
C SER A 55 2.66 10.43 14.40
N ALA A 56 3.43 10.46 15.49
CA ALA A 56 3.15 11.28 16.66
C ALA A 56 3.38 12.77 16.39
N GLU A 57 4.25 13.07 15.42
CA GLU A 57 4.59 14.44 15.02
C GLU A 57 4.00 14.75 13.65
N GLU A 58 3.68 16.02 13.42
CA GLU A 58 3.26 16.49 12.10
C GLU A 58 4.44 16.40 11.14
N VAL A 59 4.32 15.53 10.14
CA VAL A 59 5.33 15.39 9.09
C VAL A 59 5.07 16.46 8.05
N THR A 60 5.93 17.46 8.04
CA THR A 60 5.93 18.48 6.99
C THR A 60 6.89 18.08 5.87
N PRO A 61 6.66 18.52 4.63
CA PRO A 61 7.59 18.27 3.52
C PRO A 61 8.99 18.86 3.76
N GLU A 62 9.14 19.74 4.75
CA GLU A 62 10.39 20.41 5.11
C GLU A 62 11.22 19.62 6.15
N THR A 63 10.60 18.78 6.97
CA THR A 63 11.29 18.08 8.06
C THR A 63 11.96 16.79 7.64
N GLY A 64 11.60 16.20 6.49
CA GLY A 64 12.32 15.13 5.76
C GLY A 64 12.54 13.80 6.49
N SER A 65 12.49 13.77 7.82
CA SER A 65 12.52 12.60 8.67
C SER A 65 11.13 12.35 9.19
N VAL A 66 10.60 11.21 8.78
CA VAL A 66 9.32 10.72 9.23
C VAL A 66 9.59 9.68 10.30
N ASN A 67 8.97 9.83 11.47
CA ASN A 67 9.07 8.85 12.54
C ASN A 67 7.75 8.06 12.60
N PRO A 68 7.64 6.93 11.87
CA PRO A 68 6.42 6.16 11.87
C PRO A 68 6.24 5.43 13.20
N LEU A 69 4.98 5.15 13.54
CA LEU A 69 4.62 4.35 14.69
C LEU A 69 5.24 2.95 14.55
N THR A 70 6.19 2.67 15.45
CA THR A 70 6.87 1.38 15.51
C THR A 70 6.20 0.54 16.59
N LEU A 71 5.63 -0.59 16.16
CA LEU A 71 5.11 -1.65 17.01
C LEU A 71 6.20 -2.69 17.27
N GLN A 72 5.93 -3.59 18.22
CA GLN A 72 6.76 -4.77 18.45
C GLN A 72 5.91 -6.01 18.20
N ASP A 73 6.48 -6.94 17.43
CA ASP A 73 5.88 -8.27 17.27
C ASP A 73 5.94 -9.07 18.58
N SER A 74 5.26 -10.22 18.62
CA SER A 74 5.36 -11.21 19.71
C SER A 74 6.81 -11.64 20.01
N GLU A 75 7.70 -11.62 19.03
CA GLU A 75 9.13 -11.91 19.20
C GLU A 75 9.97 -10.69 19.66
N GLY A 76 9.36 -9.51 19.82
CA GLY A 76 10.04 -8.27 20.18
C GLY A 76 10.73 -7.56 19.00
N ASN A 77 10.49 -8.03 17.78
CA ASN A 77 11.03 -7.42 16.56
C ASN A 77 10.28 -6.12 16.22
N PRO A 78 10.98 -5.05 15.79
CA PRO A 78 10.34 -3.80 15.40
C PRO A 78 9.52 -3.98 14.11
N LEU A 79 8.27 -3.55 14.14
CA LEU A 79 7.34 -3.55 13.02
C LEU A 79 6.82 -2.12 12.79
N ILE A 80 6.77 -1.68 11.54
CA ILE A 80 6.10 -0.42 11.21
C ILE A 80 4.63 -0.70 10.91
N ALA A 81 3.74 0.01 11.60
CA ALA A 81 2.31 -0.04 11.33
C ALA A 81 1.95 0.78 10.10
N LEU A 82 1.47 0.10 9.07
CA LEU A 82 0.95 0.65 7.83
C LEU A 82 -0.53 0.32 7.73
N PHE A 83 -1.28 1.15 7.03
CA PHE A 83 -2.72 0.98 6.81
C PHE A 83 -3.04 1.21 5.34
N SER A 84 -3.96 0.42 4.80
CA SER A 84 -4.46 0.64 3.43
C SER A 84 -5.43 1.84 3.36
N GLY A 85 -5.95 2.28 4.51
CA GLY A 85 -6.74 3.51 4.64
C GLY A 85 -6.81 4.01 6.08
N THR A 86 -7.03 5.31 6.26
CA THR A 86 -7.08 5.95 7.58
C THR A 86 -8.28 5.51 8.43
N ASP A 87 -9.35 5.00 7.80
CA ASP A 87 -10.52 4.41 8.48
C ASP A 87 -10.20 3.11 9.24
N LEU A 88 -9.14 2.40 8.82
CA LEU A 88 -8.72 1.13 9.43
C LEU A 88 -7.81 1.33 10.64
N VAL A 89 -7.42 2.57 10.91
CA VAL A 89 -6.57 2.93 12.03
C VAL A 89 -7.37 2.79 13.34
N PRO A 90 -6.94 1.92 14.27
CA PRO A 90 -7.54 1.83 15.59
C PRO A 90 -7.49 3.18 16.31
N ALA A 91 -8.58 3.53 17.00
CA ALA A 91 -8.67 4.77 17.76
C ALA A 91 -7.52 4.92 18.76
N GLU A 92 -7.10 3.83 19.41
CA GLU A 92 -5.96 3.80 20.34
C GLU A 92 -4.66 4.29 19.68
N TYR A 93 -4.41 3.92 18.42
CA TYR A 93 -3.21 4.38 17.71
C TYR A 93 -3.36 5.83 17.25
N ALA A 94 -4.55 6.25 16.85
CA ALA A 94 -4.84 7.64 16.49
C ALA A 94 -4.71 8.61 17.68
N GLU A 95 -4.96 8.15 18.91
CA GLU A 95 -4.76 8.95 20.12
C GLU A 95 -3.27 9.25 20.40
N HIS A 96 -2.39 8.30 20.07
CA HIS A 96 -0.94 8.46 20.23
C HIS A 96 -0.25 9.07 19.01
N ALA A 97 -0.80 8.86 17.82
CA ALA A 97 -0.25 9.28 16.54
C ALA A 97 -1.38 9.81 15.63
N PRO A 98 -1.85 11.06 15.85
CA PRO A 98 -3.00 11.61 15.14
C PRO A 98 -2.70 12.01 13.69
N HIS A 99 -1.42 12.03 13.30
CA HIS A 99 -1.00 12.41 11.96
C HIS A 99 -0.84 11.15 11.10
N ALA A 100 -1.74 10.96 10.14
CA ALA A 100 -1.57 9.97 9.09
C ALA A 100 -0.84 10.61 7.90
N VAL A 101 0.21 9.95 7.44
CA VAL A 101 0.99 10.40 6.29
C VAL A 101 0.90 9.32 5.23
N ASP A 102 0.53 9.74 4.02
CA ASP A 102 0.52 8.87 2.86
C ASP A 102 1.92 8.72 2.28
N ALA A 103 2.27 7.48 1.93
CA ALA A 103 3.48 7.19 1.19
C ALA A 103 3.23 6.05 0.22
N PRO A 104 3.88 6.06 -0.96
CA PRO A 104 3.81 4.93 -1.86
C PRO A 104 4.50 3.72 -1.20
N GLY A 105 3.88 2.54 -1.24
CA GLY A 105 4.40 1.34 -0.58
C GLY A 105 5.83 1.00 -1.00
N VAL A 106 6.16 1.24 -2.28
CA VAL A 106 7.53 1.17 -2.79
C VAL A 106 8.52 2.10 -2.07
N ALA A 107 8.16 3.33 -1.73
CA ALA A 107 9.06 4.22 -1.00
C ALA A 107 9.22 3.77 0.46
N VAL A 108 8.16 3.23 1.06
CA VAL A 108 8.20 2.67 2.41
C VAL A 108 9.22 1.54 2.49
N VAL A 109 9.15 0.55 1.57
CA VAL A 109 10.11 -0.57 1.52
C VAL A 109 11.55 -0.09 1.27
N GLN A 110 11.75 0.92 0.42
CA GLN A 110 13.09 1.46 0.16
C GLN A 110 13.67 2.21 1.36
N SER A 111 12.82 2.94 2.09
CA SER A 111 13.24 3.73 3.24
C SER A 111 13.44 2.87 4.49
N LEU A 112 12.78 1.72 4.58
CA LEU A 112 12.88 0.82 5.72
C LEU A 112 14.16 -0.01 5.68
N ALA A 113 14.82 -0.10 6.83
CA ALA A 113 15.99 -0.95 7.02
C ALA A 113 15.96 -1.58 8.42
N GLY A 114 16.04 -2.91 8.48
CA GLY A 114 16.15 -3.65 9.75
C GLY A 114 14.87 -3.72 10.60
N ALA A 115 13.72 -3.32 10.06
CA ALA A 115 12.41 -3.49 10.69
C ALA A 115 11.43 -4.15 9.72
N GLY A 116 10.47 -4.90 10.27
CA GLY A 116 9.36 -5.45 9.51
C GLY A 116 8.26 -4.41 9.30
N ILE A 117 7.24 -4.79 8.55
CA ILE A 117 6.03 -4.00 8.33
C ILE A 117 4.80 -4.84 8.63
N ILE A 118 3.77 -4.19 9.13
CA ILE A 118 2.45 -4.79 9.30
C ILE A 118 1.42 -3.87 8.68
N ILE A 119 0.73 -4.37 7.65
CA ILE A 119 -0.33 -3.66 6.95
C ILE A 119 -1.66 -3.99 7.63
N ASP A 120 -2.47 -2.98 7.89
CA ASP A 120 -3.76 -3.06 8.58
C ASP A 120 -3.64 -3.75 9.95
N ALA A 121 -2.70 -3.24 10.76
CA ALA A 121 -2.44 -3.73 12.11
C ALA A 121 -3.70 -3.69 12.98
N GLY A 122 -4.04 -4.83 13.60
CA GLY A 122 -5.26 -4.99 14.40
C GLY A 122 -6.50 -5.37 13.60
N GLN A 123 -6.42 -5.44 12.27
CA GLN A 123 -7.46 -5.97 11.41
C GLN A 123 -7.29 -7.48 11.20
N GLU A 124 -8.40 -8.19 10.96
CA GLU A 124 -8.38 -9.64 10.73
C GLU A 124 -7.65 -10.04 9.42
N HIS A 125 -7.61 -9.12 8.45
CA HIS A 125 -6.89 -9.27 7.19
C HIS A 125 -5.50 -8.61 7.23
N GLY A 126 -5.01 -8.27 8.42
CA GLY A 126 -3.69 -7.66 8.57
C GLY A 126 -2.59 -8.58 8.04
N PHE A 127 -1.64 -8.01 7.31
CA PHE A 127 -0.55 -8.75 6.71
C PHE A 127 0.79 -8.27 7.24
N GLN A 128 1.51 -9.19 7.88
CA GLN A 128 2.80 -8.92 8.48
C GLN A 128 3.93 -9.47 7.61
N ILE A 129 4.95 -8.65 7.44
CA ILE A 129 6.18 -8.96 6.72
C ILE A 129 7.33 -8.69 7.67
N SER A 130 8.08 -9.73 8.03
CA SER A 130 9.27 -9.60 8.87
C SER A 130 10.34 -8.75 8.19
N ALA A 131 11.33 -8.24 8.95
CA ALA A 131 12.44 -7.46 8.40
C ALA A 131 13.17 -8.19 7.26
N GLU A 132 13.37 -9.51 7.39
CA GLU A 132 13.94 -10.34 6.32
C GLU A 132 13.04 -10.40 5.08
N GLY A 133 11.72 -10.42 5.27
CA GLY A 133 10.76 -10.38 4.17
C GLY A 133 10.79 -9.04 3.43
N VAL A 134 10.93 -7.93 4.17
CA VAL A 134 11.07 -6.60 3.57
C VAL A 134 12.36 -6.51 2.74
N ASP A 135 13.47 -7.04 3.26
CA ASP A 135 14.74 -7.08 2.53
C ASP A 135 14.63 -7.91 1.25
N ARG A 136 14.01 -9.10 1.34
CA ARG A 136 13.70 -9.95 0.18
C ARG A 136 12.85 -9.23 -0.86
N ILE A 137 11.81 -8.50 -0.44
CA ILE A 137 10.94 -7.74 -1.35
C ILE A 137 11.75 -6.66 -2.05
N ARG A 138 12.58 -5.95 -1.30
CA ARG A 138 13.45 -4.92 -1.86
C ARG A 138 14.42 -5.50 -2.90
N GLU A 139 14.99 -6.68 -2.65
CA GLU A 139 15.86 -7.34 -3.62
C GLU A 139 15.09 -7.86 -4.85
N ASP A 140 13.93 -8.50 -4.65
CA ASP A 140 13.18 -9.18 -5.72
C ASP A 140 12.39 -8.21 -6.61
N PHE A 141 11.82 -7.16 -6.03
CA PHE A 141 10.93 -6.21 -6.72
C PHE A 141 11.56 -4.85 -6.97
N LEU A 142 12.53 -4.45 -6.15
CA LEU A 142 13.19 -3.13 -6.22
C LEU A 142 14.69 -3.25 -6.48
N GLY A 143 15.16 -4.45 -6.88
CA GLY A 143 16.55 -4.75 -7.16
C GLY A 143 17.23 -3.69 -8.05
N PRO A 144 18.57 -3.65 -8.07
CA PRO A 144 19.32 -2.53 -8.60
C PRO A 144 18.78 -2.13 -9.98
N VAL A 145 18.52 -0.83 -10.16
CA VAL A 145 18.43 -0.23 -11.49
C VAL A 145 19.79 -0.40 -12.16
N ASP A 146 20.08 -1.60 -12.65
CA ASP A 146 21.21 -1.84 -13.53
C ASP A 146 20.95 -1.00 -14.77
N GLY A 147 21.86 -0.04 -14.98
CA GLY A 147 21.74 0.99 -16.00
C GLY A 147 21.42 0.43 -17.38
N GLN A 148 20.54 1.12 -18.08
CA GLN A 148 20.30 0.94 -19.50
C GLN A 148 20.51 2.26 -20.23
#